data_AF-A0A966A1Z5-F1
#
_entry.id   AF-A0A966A1Z5-F1
#
_cell.length_a   1.000
_cell.length_b   1.000
_cell.length_c   1.000
_cell.angle_alpha   90.00
_cell.angle_beta   90.00
_cell.angle_gamma   90.00
#
_symmetry.space_group_name_H-M   'P 1'
#
loop_
_entity.id
_entity.type
_entity.pdbx_description
1 polymer ?
#
loop_
_entity_poly.entity_id
_entity_poly.type
_entity_poly.pdbx_seq_one_letter_code
_entity_poly.pdbx_strand_id
1 'polypeptide(L)'
;MVDVAPTTECDSTSIEQHKAGIRDLVEDARLLWKHGRKFGAFVLVLVCVAGTARKRYPRKAGFSDNASFKRFVLDEMATITGGPKYNVAFPFQGQDVCPLEDILYEQLRCHVLHEGSMPGSIYFTQTIYEDGKSLSVLKLTDPLGFPEQWVSNMVVAVCLAPENKESFGLPFP
;
A
#
# COMPACT_ATOMS: atom_id res chain seq x y z
N MET A 1 32.04 8.51 58.38
CA MET A 1 30.62 8.25 58.13
C MET A 1 30.18 9.20 57.04
N VAL A 2 30.05 8.71 55.81
CA VAL A 2 29.58 9.50 54.67
C VAL A 2 28.25 8.88 54.26
N ASP A 3 27.18 9.64 54.42
CA ASP A 3 25.81 9.26 54.07
C ASP A 3 25.70 9.05 52.55
N VAL A 4 25.30 7.85 52.16
CA VAL A 4 24.97 7.51 50.77
C VAL A 4 23.51 7.86 50.56
N ALA A 5 23.25 8.83 49.67
CA ALA A 5 21.89 9.21 49.27
C ALA A 5 21.20 8.04 48.55
N PRO A 6 19.88 7.85 48.75
CA PRO A 6 19.15 6.76 48.11
C PRO A 6 18.98 7.06 46.61
N THR A 7 19.41 6.12 45.78
CA THR A 7 19.18 6.08 44.34
C THR A 7 17.69 6.06 44.04
N THR A 8 17.23 7.06 43.30
CA THR A 8 15.88 7.16 42.74
C THR A 8 15.62 5.94 41.84
N GLU A 9 14.70 5.08 42.26
CA GLU A 9 14.15 4.01 41.43
C GLU A 9 13.50 4.66 40.19
N CYS A 10 14.03 4.30 39.01
CA CYS A 10 13.42 4.65 37.74
C CYS A 10 12.11 3.85 37.63
N ASP A 11 11.01 4.53 37.92
CA ASP A 11 9.66 3.99 37.81
C ASP A 11 9.44 3.51 36.37
N SER A 12 9.48 2.19 36.20
CA SER A 12 9.31 1.54 34.90
C SER A 12 7.82 1.52 34.56
N THR A 13 7.29 2.69 34.21
CA THR A 13 5.97 2.80 33.58
C THR A 13 5.91 1.78 32.45
N SER A 14 4.97 0.84 32.61
CA SER A 14 4.73 -0.25 31.69
C SER A 14 4.45 0.37 30.32
N ILE A 15 5.36 0.20 29.37
CA ILE A 15 5.11 0.60 27.99
C ILE A 15 3.95 -0.27 27.51
N GLU A 16 2.74 0.29 27.47
CA GLU A 16 1.63 -0.35 26.77
C GLU A 16 2.12 -0.68 25.35
N GLN A 17 2.20 -1.96 25.03
CA GLN A 17 2.53 -2.40 23.69
C GLN A 17 1.40 -1.95 22.77
N HIS A 18 1.56 -0.80 22.15
CA HIS A 18 0.65 -0.34 21.11
C HIS A 18 0.76 -1.27 19.91
N LYS A 19 -0.19 -2.21 19.78
CA LYS A 19 -0.29 -3.10 18.61
C LYS A 19 -0.92 -2.32 17.46
N ALA A 20 -0.10 -1.68 16.65
CA ALA A 20 -0.56 -1.04 15.42
C ALA A 20 -1.23 -2.07 14.49
N GLY A 21 -2.50 -1.84 14.16
CA GLY A 21 -3.31 -2.65 13.28
C GLY A 21 -3.40 -2.09 11.86
N ILE A 22 -4.05 -2.82 10.95
CA ILE A 22 -4.23 -2.37 9.57
C ILE A 22 -5.07 -1.08 9.47
N ARG A 23 -5.97 -0.82 10.43
CA ARG A 23 -6.71 0.45 10.52
C ARG A 23 -5.75 1.61 10.74
N ASP A 24 -4.88 1.52 11.74
CA ASP A 24 -3.92 2.57 12.09
C ASP A 24 -3.00 2.87 10.90
N LEU A 25 -2.51 1.83 10.22
CA LEU A 25 -1.67 2.00 9.02
C LEU A 25 -2.41 2.71 7.86
N VAL A 26 -3.70 2.45 7.67
CA VAL A 26 -4.52 3.15 6.67
C VAL A 26 -4.73 4.62 7.06
N GLU A 27 -4.98 4.88 8.35
CA GLU A 27 -5.13 6.25 8.86
C GLU A 27 -3.84 7.05 8.73
N ASP A 28 -2.70 6.46 9.09
CA ASP A 28 -1.38 7.04 8.90
C ASP A 28 -1.08 7.31 7.43
N ALA A 29 -1.40 6.37 6.54
CA ALA A 29 -1.25 6.57 5.10
C ALA A 29 -2.06 7.78 4.61
N ARG A 30 -3.31 7.92 5.07
CA ARG A 30 -4.16 9.07 4.72
C ARG A 30 -3.61 10.38 5.26
N LEU A 31 -3.10 10.41 6.50
CA LEU A 31 -2.47 11.58 7.09
C LEU A 31 -1.23 12.00 6.30
N LEU A 32 -0.32 11.06 6.02
CA LEU A 32 0.86 11.31 5.20
C LEU A 32 0.49 11.85 3.81
N TRP A 33 -0.54 11.26 3.18
CA TRP A 33 -1.01 11.71 1.88
C TRP A 33 -1.53 13.15 1.92
N LYS A 34 -2.37 13.47 2.91
CA LYS A 34 -2.92 14.81 3.14
C LYS A 34 -1.84 15.87 3.33
N HIS A 35 -0.73 15.51 3.97
CA HIS A 35 0.41 16.40 4.20
C HIS A 35 1.46 16.37 3.08
N GLY A 36 1.15 15.78 1.91
CA GLY A 36 2.03 15.76 0.74
C GLY A 36 3.19 14.76 0.83
N ARG A 37 3.24 13.93 1.88
CA ARG A 37 4.25 12.87 2.06
C ARG A 37 3.84 11.61 1.29
N LYS A 38 3.60 11.76 -0.03
CA LYS A 38 2.98 10.74 -0.90
C LYS A 38 3.75 9.41 -0.95
N PHE A 39 5.08 9.46 -1.01
CA PHE A 39 5.89 8.23 -0.99
C PHE A 39 5.71 7.43 0.30
N GLY A 40 5.81 8.09 1.46
CA GLY A 40 5.60 7.42 2.76
C GLY A 40 4.19 6.86 2.90
N ALA A 41 3.18 7.62 2.47
CA ALA A 41 1.80 7.14 2.41
C ALA A 41 1.68 5.88 1.53
N PHE A 42 2.25 5.91 0.34
CA PHE A 42 2.23 4.79 -0.59
C PHE A 42 2.90 3.52 -0.02
N VAL A 43 4.02 3.65 0.69
CA VAL A 43 4.65 2.52 1.40
C VAL A 43 3.70 1.88 2.39
N LEU A 44 3.00 2.68 3.20
CA LEU A 44 2.02 2.16 4.15
C LEU A 44 0.85 1.45 3.44
N VAL A 45 0.40 1.97 2.30
CA VAL A 45 -0.62 1.31 1.48
C VAL A 45 -0.13 -0.05 0.98
N LEU A 46 1.10 -0.14 0.47
CA LEU A 46 1.68 -1.43 0.02
C LEU A 46 1.78 -2.45 1.16
N VAL A 47 2.12 -2.00 2.37
CA VAL A 47 2.12 -2.84 3.58
C VAL A 47 0.71 -3.34 3.90
N CYS A 48 -0.30 -2.47 3.82
CA CYS A 48 -1.70 -2.84 4.04
C CYS A 48 -2.20 -3.85 3.00
N VAL A 49 -1.87 -3.65 1.73
CA VAL A 49 -2.18 -4.57 0.63
C VAL A 49 -1.53 -5.93 0.88
N ALA A 50 -0.24 -5.97 1.22
CA ALA A 50 0.48 -7.21 1.53
C ALA A 50 -0.11 -7.94 2.75
N GLY A 51 -0.45 -7.20 3.82
CA GLY A 51 -1.09 -7.75 5.00
C GLY A 51 -2.45 -8.39 4.68
N THR A 52 -3.27 -7.70 3.89
CA THR A 52 -4.57 -8.18 3.43
C THR A 52 -4.44 -9.42 2.54
N ALA A 53 -3.53 -9.35 1.56
CA ALA A 53 -3.23 -10.45 0.66
C ALA A 53 -2.86 -11.74 1.41
N ARG A 54 -2.05 -11.64 2.48
CA ARG A 54 -1.66 -12.79 3.31
C ARG A 54 -2.80 -13.36 4.16
N LYS A 55 -3.81 -12.56 4.51
CA LYS A 55 -5.02 -13.07 5.18
C LYS A 55 -5.86 -13.89 4.20
N ARG A 56 -6.04 -13.38 2.97
CA ARG A 56 -6.83 -14.03 1.92
C ARG A 56 -6.13 -15.26 1.32
N TYR A 57 -4.81 -15.18 1.13
CA TYR A 57 -3.96 -16.22 0.54
C TYR A 57 -2.84 -16.59 1.52
N PRO A 58 -3.10 -17.42 2.53
CA PRO A 58 -2.13 -17.65 3.59
C PRO A 58 -1.04 -18.65 3.17
N ARG A 59 0.19 -18.45 3.66
CA ARG A 59 1.34 -19.35 3.40
C ARG A 59 1.08 -20.82 3.76
N LYS A 60 0.30 -21.08 4.81
CA LYS A 60 -0.11 -22.44 5.22
C LYS A 60 -0.93 -23.17 4.16
N ALA A 61 -1.53 -22.45 3.21
CA ALA A 61 -2.25 -22.99 2.06
C ALA A 61 -1.35 -23.09 0.80
N GLY A 62 -0.03 -22.93 0.93
CA GLY A 62 0.94 -23.09 -0.16
C GLY A 62 1.26 -21.81 -0.95
N PHE A 63 0.68 -20.67 -0.59
CA PHE A 63 0.95 -19.41 -1.29
C PHE A 63 2.26 -18.77 -0.85
N SER A 64 3.12 -18.38 -1.80
CA SER A 64 4.27 -17.52 -1.52
C SER A 64 3.81 -16.07 -1.28
N ASP A 65 4.67 -15.24 -0.68
CA ASP A 65 4.35 -13.82 -0.46
C ASP A 65 4.09 -13.07 -1.79
N ASN A 66 4.93 -13.36 -2.79
CA ASN A 66 4.76 -12.89 -4.17
C ASN A 66 3.40 -13.30 -4.74
N ALA A 67 3.09 -14.61 -4.71
CA ALA A 67 1.84 -15.14 -5.26
C ALA A 67 0.61 -14.54 -4.55
N SER A 68 0.68 -14.38 -3.22
CA SER A 68 -0.41 -13.79 -2.44
C SER A 68 -0.68 -12.35 -2.86
N PHE A 69 0.38 -11.54 -2.94
CA PHE A 69 0.27 -10.13 -3.30
C PHE A 69 -0.25 -9.94 -4.71
N LYS A 70 0.39 -10.57 -5.71
CA LYS A 70 0.00 -10.46 -7.12
C LYS A 70 -1.44 -10.95 -7.31
N ARG A 71 -1.83 -12.03 -6.62
CA ARG A 71 -3.21 -12.55 -6.70
C ARG A 71 -4.24 -11.58 -6.13
N PHE A 72 -3.97 -10.96 -4.98
CA PHE A 72 -4.86 -9.97 -4.41
C PHE A 72 -5.03 -8.75 -5.33
N VAL A 73 -3.93 -8.22 -5.88
CA VAL A 73 -3.98 -7.12 -6.86
C VAL A 73 -4.82 -7.49 -8.09
N LEU A 74 -4.65 -8.70 -8.62
CA LEU A 74 -5.44 -9.21 -9.75
C LEU A 74 -6.93 -9.32 -9.43
N ASP A 75 -7.30 -9.80 -8.24
CA ASP A 75 -8.71 -9.92 -7.87
C ASP A 75 -9.38 -8.55 -7.68
N GLU A 76 -8.61 -7.57 -7.18
CA GLU A 76 -9.05 -6.19 -6.93
C GLU A 76 -8.75 -5.23 -8.09
N MET A 77 -8.30 -5.74 -9.24
CA MET A 77 -7.80 -4.93 -10.37
C MET A 77 -8.83 -3.90 -10.85
N ALA A 78 -10.10 -4.28 -10.93
CA ALA A 78 -11.18 -3.38 -11.34
C ALA A 78 -11.39 -2.26 -10.31
N THR A 79 -11.33 -2.57 -9.02
CA THR A 79 -11.40 -1.58 -7.92
C THR A 79 -10.22 -0.61 -7.99
N ILE A 80 -9.00 -1.14 -8.17
CA ILE A 80 -7.75 -0.35 -8.20
C ILE A 80 -7.74 0.59 -9.41
N THR A 81 -8.05 0.06 -10.60
CA THR A 81 -7.90 0.82 -11.85
C THR A 81 -9.13 1.64 -12.22
N GLY A 82 -10.30 1.32 -11.64
CA GLY A 82 -11.60 1.82 -12.10
C GLY A 82 -11.97 1.29 -13.50
N GLY A 83 -11.30 0.24 -13.96
CA GLY A 83 -11.37 -0.26 -15.33
C GLY A 83 -11.50 -1.79 -15.40
N PRO A 84 -10.97 -2.43 -16.45
CA PRO A 84 -11.12 -3.87 -16.65
C PRO A 84 -10.41 -4.67 -15.56
N LYS A 85 -10.99 -5.82 -15.21
CA LYS A 85 -10.43 -6.74 -14.21
C LYS A 85 -9.18 -7.49 -14.70
N TYR A 86 -9.06 -7.74 -16.00
CA TYR A 86 -8.02 -8.60 -16.58
C TYR A 86 -7.25 -7.86 -17.69
N ASN A 87 -6.07 -8.37 -18.02
CA ASN A 87 -5.20 -7.87 -19.09
C ASN A 87 -4.76 -6.41 -18.92
N VAL A 88 -4.57 -5.97 -17.68
CA VAL A 88 -3.99 -4.66 -17.37
C VAL A 88 -2.47 -4.80 -17.40
N ALA A 89 -1.89 -4.61 -18.58
CA ALA A 89 -0.46 -4.72 -18.83
C ALA A 89 0.02 -3.64 -19.80
N PHE A 90 1.26 -3.19 -19.65
CA PHE A 90 1.81 -2.06 -20.40
C PHE A 90 3.30 -2.27 -20.73
N PRO A 91 3.83 -1.59 -21.76
CA PRO A 91 5.27 -1.54 -21.97
C PRO A 91 5.96 -0.89 -20.78
N PHE A 92 7.01 -1.53 -20.26
CA PHE A 92 7.75 -1.03 -19.10
C PHE A 92 9.18 -1.60 -19.07
N GLN A 93 10.19 -0.74 -18.88
CA GLN A 93 11.61 -1.12 -18.78
C GLN A 93 12.10 -2.08 -19.89
N GLY A 94 11.75 -1.78 -21.15
CA GLY A 94 12.16 -2.59 -22.30
C GLY A 94 11.39 -3.90 -22.49
N GLN A 95 10.38 -4.18 -21.66
CA GLN A 95 9.41 -5.25 -21.90
C GLN A 95 8.17 -4.68 -22.59
N ASP A 96 7.67 -5.35 -23.64
CA ASP A 96 6.50 -4.89 -24.40
C ASP A 96 5.18 -5.07 -23.63
N VAL A 97 5.10 -6.07 -22.75
CA VAL A 97 3.91 -6.42 -21.99
C VAL A 97 4.30 -6.77 -20.56
N CYS A 98 4.16 -5.80 -19.66
CA CYS A 98 4.40 -5.97 -18.22
C CYS A 98 3.08 -5.83 -17.45
N PRO A 99 2.58 -6.90 -16.80
CA PRO A 99 1.37 -6.85 -15.99
C PRO A 99 1.49 -5.87 -14.81
N LEU A 100 0.39 -5.20 -14.46
CA LEU A 100 0.39 -4.21 -13.38
C LEU A 100 0.76 -4.82 -12.02
N GLU A 101 0.31 -6.04 -11.73
CA GLU A 101 0.67 -6.76 -10.50
C GLU A 101 2.18 -7.06 -10.41
N ASP A 102 2.84 -7.26 -11.54
CA ASP A 102 4.29 -7.47 -11.61
C ASP A 102 5.02 -6.16 -11.33
N ILE A 103 4.60 -5.05 -11.94
CA ILE A 103 5.14 -3.71 -11.67
C ILE A 103 4.95 -3.35 -10.18
N LEU A 104 3.76 -3.56 -9.63
CA LEU A 104 3.45 -3.25 -8.23
C LEU A 104 4.30 -4.09 -7.26
N TYR A 105 4.50 -5.38 -7.55
CA TYR A 105 5.27 -6.24 -6.68
C TYR A 105 6.78 -5.97 -6.80
N GLU A 106 7.33 -5.96 -8.01
CA GLU A 106 8.78 -5.96 -8.22
C GLU A 106 9.38 -4.56 -8.07
N GLN A 107 8.75 -3.57 -8.70
CA GLN A 107 9.28 -2.20 -8.75
C GLN A 107 8.79 -1.33 -7.60
N LEU A 108 7.58 -1.55 -7.11
CA LEU A 108 7.00 -0.68 -6.09
C LEU A 108 7.09 -1.31 -4.70
N ARG A 109 6.87 -2.61 -4.53
CA ARG A 109 7.00 -3.25 -3.21
C ARG A 109 8.43 -3.68 -2.92
N CYS A 110 9.01 -4.57 -3.73
CA CYS A 110 10.34 -5.12 -3.46
C CYS A 110 11.43 -4.05 -3.49
N HIS A 111 11.50 -3.24 -4.55
CA HIS A 111 12.48 -2.16 -4.64
C HIS A 111 12.36 -1.16 -3.49
N VAL A 112 11.16 -0.68 -3.17
CA VAL A 112 10.99 0.31 -2.09
C VAL A 112 11.37 -0.28 -0.72
N LEU A 113 11.09 -1.56 -0.47
CA LEU A 113 11.50 -2.23 0.76
C LEU A 113 13.01 -2.47 0.85
N HIS A 114 13.69 -2.71 -0.26
CA HIS A 114 15.13 -2.98 -0.28
C HIS A 114 15.99 -1.70 -0.35
N GLU A 115 15.57 -0.74 -1.17
CA GLU A 115 16.33 0.47 -1.49
C GLU A 115 15.84 1.70 -0.72
N GLY A 116 14.69 1.62 -0.05
CA GLY A 116 14.14 2.72 0.76
C GLY A 116 13.76 3.97 -0.03
N SER A 117 13.61 3.87 -1.35
CA SER A 117 13.36 5.01 -2.24
C SER A 117 12.41 4.63 -3.38
N MET A 118 11.82 5.65 -4.02
CA MET A 118 11.00 5.45 -5.22
C MET A 118 11.92 5.06 -6.38
N PRO A 119 11.60 4.01 -7.16
CA PRO A 119 12.41 3.67 -8.33
C PRO A 119 12.42 4.84 -9.31
N GLY A 120 13.59 5.17 -9.86
CA GLY A 120 13.74 6.26 -10.83
C GLY A 120 12.93 6.07 -12.13
N SER A 121 12.44 4.85 -12.38
CA SER A 121 11.57 4.47 -13.49
C SER A 121 10.09 4.76 -13.26
N ILE A 122 9.67 5.27 -12.09
CA ILE A 122 8.26 5.54 -11.79
C ILE A 122 8.12 6.89 -11.08
N TYR A 123 7.13 7.69 -11.49
CA TYR A 123 6.69 8.88 -10.78
C TYR A 123 5.17 8.92 -10.64
N PHE A 124 4.66 9.68 -9.68
CA PHE A 124 3.22 9.84 -9.48
C PHE A 124 2.63 10.90 -10.42
N THR A 125 1.52 10.56 -11.08
CA THR A 125 0.73 11.49 -11.88
C THR A 125 -0.46 12.00 -11.08
N GLN A 126 -0.71 13.30 -11.19
CA GLN A 126 -1.86 13.92 -10.55
C GLN A 126 -3.16 13.52 -11.26
N THR A 127 -4.24 13.47 -10.49
CA THR A 127 -5.59 13.30 -11.02
C THR A 127 -5.99 14.56 -11.76
N ILE A 128 -6.55 14.40 -12.96
CA ILE A 128 -7.10 15.50 -13.76
C ILE A 128 -8.60 15.61 -13.47
N TYR A 129 -9.11 16.83 -13.39
CA TYR A 129 -10.54 17.12 -13.26
C TYR A 129 -11.04 17.78 -14.53
N GLU A 130 -11.85 17.07 -15.31
CA GLU A 130 -12.43 17.53 -16.57
C GLU A 130 -13.93 17.23 -16.57
N ASP A 131 -14.75 18.22 -16.92
CA ASP A 131 -16.22 18.10 -16.99
C ASP A 131 -16.88 17.46 -15.76
N GLY A 132 -16.38 17.81 -14.56
CA GLY A 132 -16.87 17.27 -13.29
C GLY A 132 -16.48 15.82 -13.01
N LYS A 133 -15.61 15.22 -13.83
CA LYS A 133 -15.10 13.86 -13.65
C LYS A 133 -13.62 13.90 -13.24
N SER A 134 -13.26 13.03 -12.31
CA SER A 134 -11.86 12.76 -11.96
C SER A 134 -11.29 11.67 -12.87
N LEU A 135 -10.17 11.95 -13.52
CA LEU A 135 -9.48 11.03 -14.43
C LEU A 135 -8.15 10.58 -13.82
N SER A 136 -7.99 9.26 -13.68
CA SER A 136 -6.71 8.63 -13.36
C SER A 136 -5.82 8.65 -14.60
N VAL A 137 -4.64 9.29 -14.51
CA VAL A 137 -3.78 9.50 -15.69
C VAL A 137 -2.59 8.56 -15.67
N LEU A 138 -2.68 7.44 -16.38
CA LEU A 138 -1.53 6.58 -16.63
C LEU A 138 -0.71 7.16 -17.79
N LYS A 139 0.58 7.44 -17.57
CA LYS A 139 1.49 7.89 -18.65
C LYS A 139 2.48 6.77 -18.98
N LEU A 140 2.32 6.20 -20.17
CA LEU A 140 3.20 5.16 -20.73
C LEU A 140 4.48 5.78 -21.30
N THR A 141 5.25 6.42 -20.42
CA THR A 141 6.55 7.04 -20.70
C THR A 141 7.65 6.32 -19.93
N ASP A 142 8.91 6.68 -20.19
CA ASP A 142 10.04 6.33 -19.33
C ASP A 142 10.60 7.63 -18.72
N PRO A 143 10.41 7.89 -17.40
CA PRO A 143 9.78 7.01 -16.40
C PRO A 143 8.26 6.86 -16.56
N LEU A 144 7.69 5.79 -16.01
CA LEU A 144 6.26 5.49 -16.01
C LEU A 144 5.51 6.44 -15.06
N GLY A 145 4.48 7.11 -15.57
CA GLY A 145 3.60 7.94 -14.74
C GLY A 145 2.48 7.13 -14.12
N PHE A 146 2.63 6.78 -12.84
CA PHE A 146 1.71 5.98 -12.06
C PHE A 146 0.59 6.84 -11.44
N PRO A 147 -0.71 6.53 -11.68
CA PRO A 147 -1.82 7.32 -11.17
C PRO A 147 -1.87 7.38 -9.65
N GLU A 148 -1.90 8.59 -9.09
CA GLU A 148 -2.14 8.81 -7.65
C GLU A 148 -3.47 8.22 -7.19
N GLN A 149 -4.50 8.30 -8.02
CA GLN A 149 -5.82 7.75 -7.70
C GLN A 149 -5.79 6.23 -7.50
N TRP A 150 -4.89 5.50 -8.16
CA TRP A 150 -4.74 4.06 -7.95
C TRP A 150 -4.23 3.75 -6.54
N VAL A 151 -3.43 4.63 -5.93
CA VAL A 151 -3.02 4.49 -4.52
C VAL A 151 -4.23 4.62 -3.59
N SER A 152 -5.07 5.63 -3.82
CA SER A 152 -6.33 5.79 -3.07
C SER A 152 -7.25 4.59 -3.26
N ASN A 153 -7.35 4.07 -4.48
CA ASN A 153 -8.18 2.91 -4.78
C ASN A 153 -7.64 1.61 -4.18
N MET A 154 -6.32 1.47 -4.02
CA MET A 154 -5.73 0.37 -3.24
C MET A 154 -6.14 0.44 -1.76
N VAL A 155 -6.24 1.64 -1.18
CA VAL A 155 -6.79 1.79 0.18
C VAL A 155 -8.26 1.35 0.23
N VAL A 156 -9.06 1.74 -0.76
CA VAL A 156 -10.46 1.29 -0.86
C VAL A 156 -10.53 -0.24 -0.95
N ALA A 157 -9.72 -0.85 -1.82
CA ALA A 157 -9.65 -2.31 -1.96
C ALA A 157 -9.31 -2.99 -0.62
N VAL A 158 -8.35 -2.47 0.14
CA VAL A 158 -8.01 -2.97 1.49
C VAL A 158 -9.18 -2.80 2.47
N CYS A 159 -9.83 -1.64 2.50
CA CYS A 159 -10.88 -1.37 3.46
C CYS A 159 -12.14 -2.20 3.22
N LEU A 160 -12.48 -2.47 1.95
CA LEU A 160 -13.66 -3.26 1.58
C LEU A 160 -13.41 -4.77 1.60
N ALA A 161 -12.15 -5.18 1.74
CA ALA A 161 -11.73 -6.57 1.75
C ALA A 161 -12.41 -7.34 2.92
N PRO A 162 -13.07 -8.50 2.69
CA PRO A 162 -13.88 -9.17 3.72
C PRO A 162 -13.12 -9.60 4.99
N GLU A 163 -11.85 -9.97 4.83
CA GLU A 163 -10.88 -10.29 5.89
C GLU A 163 -10.50 -9.09 6.79
N ASN A 164 -10.82 -7.86 6.37
CA ASN A 164 -10.61 -6.66 7.15
C ASN A 164 -11.91 -6.08 7.71
N LYS A 165 -13.05 -6.80 7.61
CA LYS A 165 -14.35 -6.38 8.15
C LYS A 165 -14.30 -5.98 9.63
N GLU A 166 -13.56 -6.72 10.46
CA GLU A 166 -13.41 -6.37 11.88
C GLU A 166 -12.68 -5.05 12.08
N SER A 167 -11.77 -4.71 11.16
CA SER A 167 -10.98 -3.48 11.20
C SER A 167 -11.72 -2.29 10.61
N PHE A 168 -12.68 -2.43 9.70
CA PHE A 168 -13.31 -1.28 9.03
C PHE A 168 -14.85 -1.24 9.07
N GLY A 169 -15.50 -2.31 9.54
CA GLY A 169 -16.94 -2.49 9.44
C GLY A 169 -17.35 -3.16 8.12
N LEU A 170 -18.66 -3.29 7.89
CA LEU A 170 -19.18 -3.72 6.59
C LEU A 170 -19.07 -2.58 5.57
N PRO A 171 -18.86 -2.88 4.27
CA PRO A 171 -19.05 -1.88 3.22
C PRO A 171 -20.45 -1.27 3.37
N PHE A 172 -20.56 0.06 3.36
CA PHE A 172 -21.86 0.72 3.27
C PHE A 172 -22.56 0.22 1.99
N PRO A 173 -23.87 -0.09 2.06
CA PRO A 173 -24.64 -0.59 0.90
C PRO A 173 -24.67 0.41 -0.25
#